data_AF-A0A531LJ67-F1
#
_entry.id   AF-A0A531LJ67-F1
#
_cell.length_a   1.000
_cell.length_b   1.000
_cell.length_c   1.000
_cell.angle_alpha   90.00
_cell.angle_beta   90.00
_cell.angle_gamma   90.00
#
_symmetry.space_group_name_H-M   'P 1'
#
loop_
_entity.id
_entity.type
_entity.pdbx_description
1 polymer ?
#
loop_
_entity_poly.entity_id
_entity_poly.type
_entity_poly.pdbx_seq_one_letter_code
_entity_poly.pdbx_strand_id
1 'polypeptide(L)'
;MFRFLLVRIASAVPVLFVLSVVTFAIIQAPPGDYSDYVRSQLINQGGASFEKADAQAQAYKIAHGLDKPLPLQYVNWITGIVTRGDFGHSLFYN
;
A
#
# COMPACT_ATOMS: atom_id res chain seq x y z
N MET A 1 -1.55 -8.62 -37.38
CA MET A 1 -2.36 -8.16 -36.23
C MET A 1 -1.74 -8.52 -34.88
N PHE A 2 -1.32 -9.78 -34.65
CA PHE A 2 -0.68 -10.19 -33.37
C PHE A 2 0.59 -9.40 -33.00
N ARG A 3 1.51 -9.20 -33.96
CA ARG A 3 2.71 -8.34 -33.76
C ARG A 3 2.35 -6.91 -33.33
N PHE A 4 1.32 -6.33 -33.93
CA PHE A 4 0.85 -4.98 -33.58
C PHE A 4 0.31 -4.93 -32.14
N LEU A 5 -0.45 -5.95 -31.74
CA LEU A 5 -0.99 -6.06 -30.38
C LEU A 5 0.13 -6.22 -29.33
N LEU A 6 1.13 -7.07 -29.60
CA LEU A 6 2.30 -7.23 -28.74
C LEU A 6 3.09 -5.93 -28.57
N VAL A 7 3.37 -5.22 -29.66
CA VAL A 7 4.07 -3.93 -29.62
C VAL A 7 3.29 -2.91 -28.81
N ARG A 8 1.96 -2.88 -28.98
CA ARG A 8 1.09 -1.95 -28.25
C ARG A 8 1.09 -2.23 -26.73
N ILE A 9 0.97 -3.50 -26.34
CA ILE A 9 1.03 -3.88 -24.92
C ILE A 9 2.42 -3.60 -24.34
N ALA A 10 3.48 -4.00 -25.04
CA ALA A 10 4.85 -3.75 -24.60
C ALA A 10 5.14 -2.24 -24.45
N SER A 11 4.61 -1.39 -25.34
CA SER A 11 4.76 0.06 -25.23
C SER A 11 3.99 0.67 -24.05
N ALA A 12 2.93 0.01 -23.57
CA ALA A 12 2.17 0.47 -22.41
C ALA A 12 2.87 0.14 -21.08
N VAL A 13 3.67 -0.93 -21.03
CA VAL A 13 4.34 -1.39 -19.80
C VAL A 13 5.21 -0.29 -19.16
N PRO A 14 6.11 0.42 -19.88
CA PRO A 14 6.90 1.49 -19.29
C PRO A 14 6.06 2.64 -18.73
N VAL A 15 5.00 3.02 -19.44
CA VAL A 15 4.09 4.09 -19.02
C VAL A 15 3.35 3.71 -17.75
N LEU A 16 2.78 2.50 -17.70
CA LEU A 16 2.10 1.97 -16.53
C LEU A 16 3.06 1.82 -15.35
N PHE A 17 4.30 1.39 -15.58
CA PHE A 17 5.31 1.29 -14.55
C PHE A 17 5.61 2.66 -13.93
N VAL A 18 5.90 3.69 -14.75
CA VAL A 18 6.16 5.04 -14.25
C VAL A 18 4.95 5.59 -13.49
N LEU A 19 3.74 5.45 -14.06
CA LEU A 19 2.51 5.86 -13.38
C LEU A 19 2.35 5.15 -12.03
N SER A 20 2.62 3.84 -11.95
CA SER A 20 2.51 3.08 -10.70
C SER A 20 3.47 3.61 -9.63
N VAL A 21 4.72 3.94 -9.98
CA VAL A 21 5.71 4.48 -9.05
C VAL A 21 5.29 5.88 -8.58
N VAL A 22 4.84 6.73 -9.50
CA VAL A 22 4.38 8.09 -9.18
C VAL A 22 3.15 8.05 -8.27
N THR A 23 2.15 7.24 -8.60
CA THR A 23 0.96 7.05 -7.77
C THR A 23 1.32 6.53 -6.38
N PHE A 24 2.20 5.52 -6.30
CA PHE A 24 2.68 5.00 -5.02
C PHE A 24 3.38 6.08 -4.18
N ALA A 25 4.25 6.89 -4.80
CA ALA A 25 4.93 7.98 -4.13
C ALA A 25 3.95 9.06 -3.63
N ILE A 26 2.92 9.40 -4.41
CA ILE A 26 1.89 10.36 -4.00
C ILE A 26 1.10 9.83 -2.80
N ILE A 27 0.73 8.55 -2.80
CA ILE A 27 -0.02 7.92 -1.69
C ILE A 27 0.81 7.94 -0.40
N GLN A 28 2.13 7.73 -0.51
CA GLN A 28 3.06 7.67 0.63
C GLN A 28 3.70 9.03 0.97
N ALA A 29 3.34 10.10 0.25
CA ALA A 29 3.88 11.43 0.49
C ALA A 29 3.43 12.06 1.82
N PRO A 30 2.19 11.86 2.31
CA PRO A 30 1.78 12.33 3.62
C PRO A 30 2.67 11.71 4.72
N PRO A 31 3.07 12.50 5.74
CA PRO A 31 3.82 11.98 6.86
C PRO A 31 2.95 11.03 7.70
N GLY A 32 3.56 9.95 8.19
CA GLY A 32 2.88 8.89 8.94
C GLY A 32 2.54 7.69 8.07
N ASP A 33 1.82 6.73 8.65
CA ASP A 33 1.29 5.59 7.94
C ASP A 33 -0.14 5.25 8.41
N TYR A 34 -0.76 4.25 7.80
CA TYR A 34 -2.14 3.91 8.14
C TYR A 34 -2.31 3.37 9.57
N SER A 35 -1.25 2.84 10.19
CA SER A 35 -1.32 2.42 11.59
C SER A 35 -1.51 3.60 12.55
N ASP A 36 -1.05 4.80 12.17
CA ASP A 36 -1.32 6.03 12.94
C ASP A 36 -2.81 6.38 12.93
N TYR A 37 -3.48 6.15 11.79
CA TYR A 37 -4.93 6.29 11.68
C TYR A 37 -5.65 5.26 12.55
N VAL A 38 -5.25 3.98 12.49
CA VAL A 38 -5.81 2.91 13.34
C VAL A 38 -5.68 3.25 14.82
N ARG A 39 -4.50 3.72 15.26
CA ARG A 39 -4.27 4.15 16.64
C ARG A 39 -5.21 5.28 17.04
N SER A 40 -5.31 6.32 16.20
CA SER A 40 -6.21 7.46 16.43
C SER A 40 -7.67 7.02 16.53
N GLN A 41 -8.11 6.11 15.66
CA GLN A 41 -9.46 5.58 15.68
C GLN A 41 -9.75 4.78 16.96
N LEU A 42 -8.84 3.91 17.38
CA LEU A 42 -8.98 3.11 18.60
C LEU A 42 -9.07 3.98 19.86
N ILE A 43 -8.32 5.08 19.91
CA ILE A 43 -8.36 6.03 21.04
C ILE A 43 -9.66 6.84 21.00
N ASN A 44 -9.95 7.49 19.87
CA ASN A 44 -11.02 8.48 19.78
C ASN A 44 -12.42 7.88 19.68
N GLN A 45 -12.57 6.71 19.03
CA GLN A 45 -13.85 6.05 18.83
C GLN A 45 -14.00 4.80 19.72
N GLY A 46 -12.91 4.05 19.90
CA GLY A 46 -12.92 2.81 20.69
C GLY A 46 -12.72 3.01 22.19
N GLY A 47 -12.35 4.21 22.65
CA GLY A 47 -12.06 4.49 24.06
C GLY A 47 -10.86 3.70 24.60
N ALA A 48 -9.99 3.17 23.74
CA ALA A 48 -8.83 2.41 24.15
C ALA A 48 -7.80 3.33 24.82
N SER A 49 -7.18 2.83 25.90
CA SER A 49 -5.99 3.46 26.48
C SER A 49 -4.88 3.55 25.42
N PHE A 50 -4.07 4.61 25.48
CA PHE A 50 -2.94 4.83 24.56
C PHE A 50 -2.09 3.58 24.35
N GLU A 51 -1.68 2.90 25.42
CA GLU A 51 -0.81 1.71 25.38
C GLU A 51 -1.42 0.56 24.55
N LYS A 52 -2.71 0.29 24.74
CA LYS A 52 -3.44 -0.74 23.98
C LYS A 52 -3.59 -0.36 22.51
N ALA A 53 -3.92 0.89 22.23
CA ALA A 53 -4.07 1.38 20.86
C ALA A 53 -2.74 1.37 20.11
N ASP A 54 -1.64 1.74 20.77
CA ASP A 54 -0.30 1.72 20.20
C ASP A 54 0.16 0.29 19.90
N ALA A 55 -0.03 -0.65 20.83
CA ALA A 55 0.30 -2.06 20.61
C ALA A 55 -0.47 -2.66 19.41
N GLN A 56 -1.77 -2.34 19.27
CA GLN A 56 -2.57 -2.81 18.12
C GLN A 56 -2.12 -2.16 16.81
N ALA A 57 -1.80 -0.86 16.83
CA ALA A 57 -1.28 -0.17 15.65
C ALA A 57 0.07 -0.74 15.21
N GLN A 58 1.00 -1.01 16.12
CA GLN A 58 2.27 -1.66 15.78
C GLN A 58 2.08 -3.06 15.20
N ALA A 59 1.18 -3.87 15.78
CA ALA A 59 0.84 -5.18 15.24
C ALA A 59 0.26 -5.07 13.81
N TYR A 60 -0.62 -4.09 13.57
CA TYR A 60 -1.17 -3.81 12.24
C TYR A 60 -0.08 -3.39 11.25
N LYS A 61 0.83 -2.50 11.68
CA LYS A 61 1.95 -2.00 10.89
C LYS A 61 2.83 -3.14 10.37
N ILE A 62 3.21 -4.06 11.27
CA ILE A 62 4.04 -5.23 10.95
C ILE A 62 3.28 -6.21 10.05
N ALA A 63 2.01 -6.51 10.37
CA ALA A 63 1.19 -7.45 9.60
C ALA A 63 1.01 -7.02 8.13
N HIS A 64 0.96 -5.72 7.87
CA HIS A 64 0.81 -5.15 6.53
C HIS A 64 2.13 -4.70 5.89
N GLY A 65 3.26 -4.89 6.58
CA GLY A 65 4.58 -4.52 6.06
C GLY A 65 4.81 -3.01 5.94
N LEU A 66 4.03 -2.20 6.66
CA LEU A 66 4.16 -0.74 6.72
C LEU A 66 5.41 -0.29 7.50
N ASP A 67 6.05 -1.22 8.23
CA ASP A 67 7.32 -1.05 8.91
C ASP A 67 8.53 -1.10 7.97
N LYS A 68 8.35 -1.61 6.74
CA LYS A 68 9.44 -1.81 5.78
C LYS A 68 9.83 -0.50 5.08
N PRO A 69 11.06 -0.36 4.58
CA PRO A 69 11.44 0.74 3.70
C PRO A 69 10.52 0.86 2.47
N LEU A 70 10.23 2.09 2.02
CA LEU A 70 9.34 2.36 0.88
C LEU A 70 9.62 1.53 -0.39
N PRO A 71 10.88 1.30 -0.81
CA PRO A 71 11.14 0.46 -1.97
C PRO A 71 10.66 -0.99 -1.77
N LEU A 72 10.80 -1.54 -0.57
CA LEU A 72 10.33 -2.89 -0.25
C LEU A 72 8.80 -2.94 -0.20
N GLN A 73 8.14 -1.89 0.30
CA GLN A 73 6.68 -1.79 0.26
C GLN A 73 6.17 -1.78 -1.18
N TYR A 74 6.78 -0.98 -2.07
CA TYR A 74 6.43 -0.95 -3.49
C TYR A 74 6.63 -2.31 -4.16
N VAL A 75 7.77 -2.96 -3.94
CA VAL A 75 8.07 -4.29 -4.51
C VAL A 75 7.04 -5.32 -4.05
N ASN A 76 6.69 -5.34 -2.76
CA ASN A 76 5.68 -6.28 -2.25
C ASN A 76 4.31 -6.02 -2.89
N TRP A 77 3.92 -4.75 -3.03
CA TRP A 77 2.65 -4.34 -3.62
C TRP A 77 2.57 -4.71 -5.11
N ILE A 78 3.54 -4.32 -5.93
CA ILE A 78 3.55 -4.64 -7.36
C ILE A 78 3.65 -6.15 -7.61
N THR A 79 4.39 -6.88 -6.77
CA THR A 79 4.47 -8.34 -6.86
C THR A 79 3.11 -8.97 -6.60
N GLY A 80 2.35 -8.50 -5.61
CA GLY A 80 0.97 -8.96 -5.35
C GLY A 80 0.06 -8.74 -6.56
N ILE A 81 0.13 -7.57 -7.18
CA ILE A 81 -0.67 -7.23 -8.36
C ILE A 81 -0.32 -8.14 -9.54
N VAL A 82 0.97 -8.27 -9.86
CA VAL A 82 1.42 -8.97 -11.07
C VAL A 82 1.27 -10.48 -10.94
N THR A 83 1.51 -11.05 -9.75
CA THR A 83 1.50 -12.51 -9.56
C THR A 83 0.14 -13.07 -9.15
N ARG A 84 -0.66 -12.29 -8.42
CA ARG A 84 -1.93 -12.74 -7.84
C ARG A 84 -3.14 -11.92 -8.28
N GLY A 85 -2.94 -10.82 -8.99
CA GLY A 85 -4.03 -9.85 -9.24
C GLY A 85 -4.53 -9.18 -7.97
N ASP A 86 -3.72 -9.18 -6.91
CA ASP A 86 -4.07 -8.68 -5.59
C ASP A 86 -3.57 -7.23 -5.44
N PHE A 87 -4.51 -6.29 -5.41
CA PHE A 87 -4.24 -4.86 -5.26
C PHE A 87 -4.08 -4.42 -3.80
N GLY A 88 -4.22 -5.37 -2.87
CA GLY A 88 -4.28 -5.11 -1.44
C GLY A 88 -5.68 -4.74 -0.97
N HIS A 89 -5.77 -4.50 0.33
CA HIS A 89 -7.00 -4.14 1.02
C HIS A 89 -7.18 -2.62 1.08
N SER A 90 -8.42 -2.15 0.88
CA SER A 90 -8.74 -0.75 1.17
C SER A 90 -8.57 -0.51 2.66
N LEU A 91 -7.63 0.35 3.00
CA LEU A 91 -7.32 0.64 4.39
C LEU A 91 -8.54 1.21 5.12
N PHE A 92 -9.29 2.11 4.46
CA PHE A 92 -10.45 2.80 5.04
C PHE A 92 -11.74 1.96 5.20
N TYR A 93 -11.93 0.94 4.35
CA TYR A 93 -13.17 0.14 4.32
C TYR A 93 -13.01 -1.29 4.86
N ASN A 94 -11.82 -1.67 5.33
CA ASN A 94 -11.58 -2.94 6.05
C ASN A 94 -11.54 -2.69 7.56
#